data_AF-A0A8T4MP82-F1
#
_entry.id   AF-A0A8T4MP82-F1
#
_cell.length_a   1.000
_cell.length_b   1.000
_cell.length_c   1.000
_cell.angle_alpha   90.00
_cell.angle_beta   90.00
_cell.angle_gamma   90.00
#
_symmetry.space_group_name_H-M   'P 1'
#
loop_
_entity.id
_entity.type
_entity.pdbx_description
1 polymer ?
#
loop_
_entity_poly.entity_id
_entity_poly.type
_entity_poly.pdbx_seq_one_letter_code
_entity_poly.pdbx_strand_id
1 'polypeptide(L)'
;MRIITINLMNDSYLNELEVGFDLVSYTYNLVKPIITQLQKKYFIKYSSIIEAYGQLKPIVAATNGNLIEKKILDLGCGTDPPLDINYFGLPFIPNLCRLLHELGAHPIGIDLGNLDNEEFEHHYVDLMEKNSLRFLPDFSIDVAIAIDLFTSPSLEERFGINAGKKLEENLLPQLERIVKPEGYFIHNGK
;
A
#
# COMPACT_ATOMS: atom_id res chain seq x y z
N MET A 1 -15.19 6.90 -4.93
CA MET A 1 -14.21 5.84 -4.70
C MET A 1 -14.78 4.50 -5.15
N ARG A 2 -13.96 3.67 -5.79
CA ARG A 2 -14.25 2.25 -6.08
C ARG A 2 -13.45 1.37 -5.12
N ILE A 3 -14.02 0.27 -4.65
CA ILE A 3 -13.34 -0.66 -3.74
C ILE A 3 -13.01 -1.92 -4.51
N ILE A 4 -11.77 -2.40 -4.37
CA ILE A 4 -11.29 -3.63 -4.97
C ILE A 4 -10.72 -4.50 -3.86
N THR A 5 -11.29 -5.69 -3.73
CA THR A 5 -10.77 -6.73 -2.84
C THR A 5 -9.91 -7.69 -3.65
N ILE A 6 -8.61 -7.73 -3.36
CA ILE A 6 -7.66 -8.57 -4.10
C ILE A 6 -7.28 -9.81 -3.31
N ASN A 7 -6.95 -10.87 -4.04
CA ASN A 7 -6.18 -11.99 -3.51
C ASN A 7 -4.84 -11.98 -4.24
N LEU A 8 -3.73 -11.69 -3.55
CA LEU A 8 -2.41 -11.62 -4.20
C LEU A 8 -1.96 -12.93 -4.86
N MET A 9 -2.62 -14.06 -4.55
CA MET A 9 -2.37 -15.36 -5.16
C MET A 9 -3.10 -15.57 -6.50
N ASN A 10 -4.05 -14.70 -6.86
CA ASN A 10 -4.73 -14.77 -8.16
C ASN A 10 -5.05 -13.38 -8.74
N ASP A 11 -4.94 -13.27 -10.06
CA ASP A 11 -5.18 -12.01 -10.77
C ASP A 11 -6.66 -11.81 -11.14
N SER A 12 -7.59 -12.30 -10.31
CA SER A 12 -9.05 -12.23 -10.58
C SER A 12 -9.59 -10.80 -10.62
N TYR A 13 -8.95 -9.89 -9.87
CA TYR A 13 -9.28 -8.46 -9.81
C TYR A 13 -9.03 -7.70 -11.12
N LEU A 14 -8.29 -8.29 -12.07
CA LEU A 14 -7.99 -7.64 -13.36
C LEU A 14 -9.25 -7.39 -14.21
N ASN A 15 -10.27 -8.22 -14.05
CA ASN A 15 -11.54 -8.03 -14.76
C ASN A 15 -12.28 -6.78 -14.28
N GLU A 16 -12.08 -6.37 -13.02
CA GLU A 16 -12.71 -5.18 -12.43
C GLU A 16 -11.99 -3.88 -12.83
N LEU A 17 -10.72 -3.98 -13.21
CA LEU A 17 -9.86 -2.85 -13.55
C LEU A 17 -9.78 -2.54 -15.06
N GLU A 18 -10.43 -3.33 -15.91
CA GLU A 18 -10.49 -3.14 -17.37
C GLU A 18 -9.10 -2.86 -18.00
N VAL A 19 -8.09 -3.61 -17.59
CA VAL A 19 -6.69 -3.35 -17.99
C VAL A 19 -6.47 -3.70 -19.47
N GLY A 20 -6.15 -2.71 -20.30
CA GLY A 20 -5.94 -2.86 -21.75
C GLY A 20 -4.56 -3.38 -22.17
N PHE A 21 -3.75 -3.89 -21.25
CA PHE A 21 -2.38 -4.33 -21.48
C PHE A 21 -1.99 -5.56 -20.65
N ASP A 22 -0.92 -6.26 -21.04
CA ASP A 22 -0.31 -7.32 -20.22
C ASP A 22 0.30 -6.71 -18.96
N LEU A 23 -0.47 -6.71 -17.86
CA LEU A 23 -0.08 -6.10 -16.60
C LEU A 23 1.20 -6.71 -16.02
N VAL A 24 1.39 -8.03 -16.16
CA VAL A 24 2.53 -8.73 -15.56
C VAL A 24 3.81 -8.27 -16.27
N SER A 25 3.82 -8.33 -17.60
CA SER A 25 4.98 -7.90 -18.39
C SER A 25 5.23 -6.40 -18.25
N TYR A 26 4.17 -5.59 -18.21
CA TYR A 26 4.28 -4.15 -18.03
C TYR A 26 4.89 -3.78 -16.67
N THR A 27 4.34 -4.31 -15.58
CA THR A 27 4.84 -4.04 -14.23
C THR A 27 6.28 -4.52 -14.08
N TYR A 28 6.63 -5.68 -14.64
CA TYR A 28 8.01 -6.17 -14.63
C TYR A 28 8.97 -5.19 -15.33
N ASN A 29 8.58 -4.66 -16.49
CA ASN A 29 9.39 -3.71 -17.24
C ASN A 29 9.52 -2.35 -16.54
N LEU A 30 8.55 -1.95 -15.72
CA LEU A 30 8.68 -0.77 -14.86
C LEU A 30 9.72 -0.97 -13.75
N VAL A 31 9.68 -2.12 -13.08
CA VAL A 31 10.50 -2.36 -11.88
C VAL A 31 11.92 -2.80 -12.23
N LYS A 32 12.09 -3.65 -13.25
CA LYS A 32 13.38 -4.24 -13.62
C LYS A 32 14.55 -3.24 -13.70
N PRO A 33 14.41 -2.05 -14.31
CA PRO A 33 15.52 -1.10 -14.42
C PRO A 33 16.01 -0.56 -13.08
N ILE A 34 15.13 -0.48 -12.07
CA ILE A 34 15.42 0.17 -10.78
C ILE A 34 15.72 -0.81 -9.63
N ILE A 35 15.55 -2.13 -9.82
CA ILE A 35 15.81 -3.15 -8.77
C ILE A 35 17.20 -2.97 -8.14
N THR A 36 18.25 -2.88 -8.95
CA THR A 36 19.63 -2.77 -8.45
C THR A 36 19.86 -1.47 -7.66
N GLN A 37 19.21 -0.38 -8.06
CA GLN A 37 19.28 0.90 -7.35
C GLN A 37 18.59 0.79 -6.00
N LEU A 38 17.37 0.23 -5.97
CA LEU A 38 16.62 0.01 -4.74
C LEU A 38 17.40 -0.84 -3.73
N GLN A 39 17.97 -1.96 -4.17
CA GLN A 39 18.78 -2.84 -3.32
C GLN A 39 19.99 -2.12 -2.71
N LYS A 40 20.63 -1.22 -3.47
CA LYS A 40 21.79 -0.47 -2.98
C LYS A 40 21.40 0.67 -2.06
N LYS A 41 20.35 1.42 -2.40
CA LYS A 41 19.90 2.61 -1.66
C LYS A 41 19.29 2.24 -0.31
N TYR A 42 18.43 1.23 -0.29
CA TYR A 42 17.65 0.84 0.89
C TYR A 42 18.15 -0.46 1.54
N PHE A 43 19.25 -1.05 1.05
CA PHE A 43 19.79 -2.33 1.54
C PHE A 43 18.76 -3.48 1.56
N ILE A 44 17.77 -3.42 0.67
CA ILE A 44 16.64 -4.36 0.64
C ILE A 44 17.00 -5.68 -0.05
N LYS A 45 16.47 -6.78 0.50
CA LYS A 45 16.59 -8.12 -0.08
C LYS A 45 15.71 -8.25 -1.32
N TYR A 46 16.12 -9.08 -2.26
CA TYR A 46 15.35 -9.37 -3.47
C TYR A 46 13.94 -9.91 -3.17
N SER A 47 13.80 -10.73 -2.12
CA SER A 47 12.50 -11.25 -1.67
C SER A 47 11.52 -10.14 -1.28
N SER A 48 12.01 -9.08 -0.64
CA SER A 48 11.18 -7.96 -0.21
C SER A 48 10.77 -7.05 -1.38
N ILE A 49 11.55 -7.06 -2.47
CA ILE A 49 11.16 -6.43 -3.74
C ILE A 49 10.04 -7.22 -4.42
N ILE A 50 10.07 -8.55 -4.35
CA ILE A 50 9.00 -9.39 -4.92
C ILE A 50 7.66 -9.13 -4.21
N GLU A 51 7.67 -8.95 -2.90
CA GLU A 51 6.48 -8.61 -2.11
C GLU A 51 5.89 -7.26 -2.54
N ALA A 52 6.72 -6.20 -2.56
CA ALA A 52 6.32 -4.88 -3.05
C ALA A 52 5.85 -4.92 -4.52
N TYR A 53 6.46 -5.76 -5.35
CA TYR A 53 6.04 -5.99 -6.73
C TYR A 53 4.63 -6.57 -6.82
N GLY A 54 4.28 -7.52 -5.95
CA GLY A 54 2.93 -8.08 -5.88
C GLY A 54 1.89 -7.02 -5.56
N GLN A 55 2.19 -6.14 -4.61
CA GLN A 55 1.32 -5.03 -4.21
C GLN A 55 1.26 -3.90 -5.25
N LEU A 56 2.31 -3.71 -6.06
CA LEU A 56 2.37 -2.69 -7.11
C LEU A 56 1.41 -2.97 -8.27
N LYS A 57 1.23 -4.25 -8.67
CA LYS A 57 0.38 -4.62 -9.81
C LYS A 57 -1.03 -4.03 -9.76
N PRO A 58 -1.82 -4.19 -8.68
CA PRO A 58 -3.17 -3.63 -8.63
C PRO A 58 -3.16 -2.09 -8.66
N ILE A 59 -2.10 -1.43 -8.18
CA ILE A 59 -1.94 0.03 -8.26
C ILE A 59 -1.67 0.45 -9.72
N VAL A 60 -0.78 -0.25 -10.42
CA VAL A 60 -0.51 -0.03 -11.85
C VAL A 60 -1.78 -0.22 -12.67
N ALA A 61 -2.58 -1.24 -12.36
CA ALA A 61 -3.87 -1.45 -13.01
C ALA A 61 -4.86 -0.32 -12.70
N ALA A 62 -5.02 0.05 -11.43
CA ALA A 62 -5.89 1.16 -10.99
C ALA A 62 -5.52 2.52 -11.58
N THR A 63 -4.24 2.71 -11.93
CA THR A 63 -3.71 3.93 -12.55
C THR A 63 -3.57 3.83 -14.07
N ASN A 64 -4.03 2.73 -14.68
CA ASN A 64 -3.89 2.44 -16.10
C ASN A 64 -2.44 2.61 -16.61
N GLY A 65 -1.48 2.14 -15.82
CA GLY A 65 -0.05 2.19 -16.10
C GLY A 65 0.65 3.51 -15.77
N ASN A 66 -0.09 4.59 -15.50
CA ASN A 66 0.52 5.90 -15.26
C ASN A 66 0.64 6.23 -13.76
N LEU A 67 1.82 5.96 -13.19
CA LEU A 67 2.16 6.26 -11.80
C LEU A 67 2.67 7.69 -11.58
N ILE A 68 3.08 8.40 -12.63
CA ILE A 68 3.75 9.70 -12.52
C ILE A 68 2.81 10.71 -11.84
N GLU A 69 3.31 11.32 -10.76
CA GLU A 69 2.60 12.30 -9.94
C GLU A 69 1.32 11.78 -9.27
N LYS A 70 1.07 10.46 -9.27
CA LYS A 70 -0.11 9.88 -8.60
C LYS A 70 0.09 9.86 -7.10
N LYS A 71 -0.91 10.31 -6.34
CA LYS A 71 -0.90 10.24 -4.88
C LYS A 71 -1.42 8.90 -4.42
N ILE A 72 -0.52 8.09 -3.84
CA ILE A 72 -0.81 6.72 -3.43
C ILE A 72 -0.70 6.64 -1.91
N LEU A 73 -1.81 6.36 -1.22
CA LEU A 73 -1.84 6.21 0.23
C LEU A 73 -1.61 4.74 0.60
N ASP A 74 -0.54 4.44 1.32
CA ASP A 74 -0.20 3.09 1.80
C ASP A 74 -0.43 2.98 3.31
N LEU A 75 -1.49 2.26 3.69
CA LEU A 75 -1.95 2.10 5.07
C LEU A 75 -1.33 0.85 5.70
N GLY A 76 -0.59 1.03 6.79
CA GLY A 76 0.20 -0.05 7.38
C GLY A 76 1.43 -0.37 6.53
N CYS A 77 2.13 0.67 6.07
CA CYS A 77 3.21 0.51 5.10
C CYS A 77 4.46 -0.20 5.66
N GLY A 78 4.53 -0.49 6.96
CA GLY A 78 5.73 -0.95 7.64
C GLY A 78 6.68 0.20 7.96
N THR A 79 7.77 -0.11 8.66
CA THR A 79 8.65 0.90 9.28
C THR A 79 10.12 0.52 9.15
N ASP A 80 11.04 1.47 9.38
CA ASP A 80 12.48 1.18 9.45
C ASP A 80 13.11 1.89 10.68
N PRO A 81 13.47 1.15 11.74
CA PRO A 81 13.47 -0.32 11.85
C PRO A 81 12.06 -0.94 11.89
N PRO A 82 11.90 -2.20 11.48
CA PRO A 82 10.61 -2.89 11.49
C PRO A 82 10.15 -3.16 12.94
N LEU A 83 8.85 -3.02 13.20
CA LEU A 83 8.24 -3.36 14.47
C LEU A 83 7.88 -4.85 14.59
N ASP A 84 7.62 -5.50 13.46
CA ASP A 84 7.16 -6.88 13.37
C ASP A 84 7.52 -7.54 12.02
N ILE A 85 7.08 -8.79 11.85
CA ILE A 85 7.34 -9.63 10.68
C ILE A 85 6.03 -10.26 10.19
N ASN A 86 5.93 -10.49 8.88
CA ASN A 86 4.79 -11.17 8.26
C ASN A 86 4.82 -12.69 8.53
N TYR A 87 3.77 -13.40 8.10
CA TYR A 87 3.65 -14.86 8.25
C TYR A 87 4.80 -15.67 7.62
N PHE A 88 5.53 -15.08 6.67
CA PHE A 88 6.68 -15.70 6.01
C PHE A 88 8.03 -15.33 6.66
N GLY A 89 8.02 -14.61 7.78
CA GLY A 89 9.21 -14.17 8.49
C GLY A 89 9.96 -13.02 7.83
N LEU A 90 9.30 -12.28 6.92
CA LEU A 90 9.86 -11.07 6.33
C LEU A 90 9.43 -9.85 7.17
N PRO A 91 10.32 -8.88 7.41
CA PRO A 91 9.98 -7.68 8.16
C PRO A 91 9.01 -6.77 7.39
N PHE A 92 8.05 -6.19 8.07
CA PHE A 92 7.19 -5.15 7.52
C PHE A 92 7.98 -3.84 7.41
N ILE A 93 8.47 -3.55 6.20
CA ILE A 93 9.24 -2.36 5.86
C ILE A 93 8.61 -1.68 4.63
N PRO A 94 8.79 -0.36 4.45
CA PRO A 94 8.02 0.43 3.47
C PRO A 94 8.52 0.31 2.02
N ASN A 95 8.72 -0.92 1.55
CA ASN A 95 9.25 -1.18 0.22
C ASN A 95 8.29 -0.78 -0.89
N LEU A 96 6.97 -0.86 -0.67
CA LEU A 96 6.00 -0.40 -1.65
C LEU A 96 6.11 1.11 -1.84
N CYS A 97 6.13 1.89 -0.75
CA CYS A 97 6.39 3.34 -0.80
C CYS A 97 7.72 3.67 -1.47
N ARG A 98 8.81 3.01 -1.09
CA ARG A 98 10.14 3.20 -1.73
C ARG A 98 10.09 2.93 -3.23
N LEU A 99 9.42 1.84 -3.64
CA LEU A 99 9.26 1.46 -5.04
C LEU A 99 8.42 2.50 -5.82
N LEU A 100 7.28 2.91 -5.26
CA LEU A 100 6.40 3.93 -5.86
C LEU A 100 7.12 5.27 -6.04
N HIS A 101 7.90 5.68 -5.05
CA HIS A 101 8.67 6.92 -5.08
C HIS A 101 9.69 6.91 -6.23
N GLU A 102 10.48 5.84 -6.36
CA GLU A 102 11.45 5.70 -7.46
C GLU A 102 10.78 5.56 -8.85
N LEU A 103 9.51 5.15 -8.89
CA LEU A 103 8.68 5.12 -10.11
C LEU A 103 8.00 6.45 -10.43
N GLY A 104 8.24 7.50 -9.64
CA GLY A 104 7.75 8.87 -9.88
C GLY A 104 6.33 9.13 -9.37
N ALA A 105 5.78 8.26 -8.53
CA ALA A 105 4.56 8.53 -7.78
C ALA A 105 4.86 9.38 -6.52
N HIS A 106 3.79 9.83 -5.86
CA HIS A 106 3.81 10.48 -4.54
C HIS A 106 3.21 9.55 -3.49
N PRO A 107 3.97 8.55 -2.99
CA PRO A 107 3.48 7.70 -1.93
C PRO A 107 3.38 8.47 -0.61
N ILE A 108 2.30 8.20 0.12
CA ILE A 108 2.05 8.67 1.48
C ILE A 108 1.96 7.43 2.36
N GLY A 109 3.01 7.15 3.14
CA GLY A 109 3.05 6.00 4.04
C GLY A 109 2.48 6.32 5.42
N ILE A 110 1.65 5.43 5.98
CA ILE A 110 1.16 5.56 7.35
C ILE A 110 1.43 4.27 8.12
N ASP A 111 2.10 4.38 9.27
CA ASP A 111 2.29 3.29 10.22
C ASP A 111 2.49 3.84 11.66
N LEU A 112 2.65 2.94 12.62
CA LEU A 112 2.85 3.17 14.06
C LEU A 112 4.32 3.17 14.48
N GLY A 113 5.28 3.12 13.55
CA GLY A 113 6.71 3.17 13.87
C GLY A 113 7.47 4.26 13.13
N ASN A 114 8.79 4.23 13.24
CA ASN A 114 9.65 5.28 12.72
C ASN A 114 9.78 5.20 11.19
N LEU A 115 9.61 6.35 10.54
CA LEU A 115 9.78 6.55 9.09
C LEU A 115 10.64 7.79 8.77
N ASP A 116 11.27 8.42 9.77
CA ASP A 116 11.99 9.71 9.64
C ASP A 116 13.14 9.70 8.62
N ASN A 117 13.64 8.51 8.25
CA ASN A 117 14.70 8.33 7.27
C ASN A 117 14.20 8.11 5.83
N GLU A 118 12.89 8.06 5.63
CA GLU A 118 12.30 7.86 4.30
C GLU A 118 12.21 9.17 3.51
N GLU A 119 12.43 9.08 2.21
CA GLU A 119 12.39 10.24 1.30
C GLU A 119 10.97 10.60 0.83
N PHE A 120 9.99 9.71 1.08
CA PHE A 120 8.59 9.92 0.74
C PHE A 120 7.80 10.53 1.91
N GLU A 121 6.61 11.07 1.60
CA GLU A 121 5.72 11.64 2.63
C GLU A 121 5.24 10.54 3.57
N HIS A 122 5.42 10.72 4.88
CA HIS A 122 5.03 9.73 5.87
C HIS A 122 4.42 10.37 7.11
N HIS A 123 3.55 9.63 7.80
CA HIS A 123 2.90 10.10 9.01
C HIS A 123 2.81 8.98 10.06
N TYR A 124 3.16 9.33 11.31
CA TYR A 124 2.98 8.48 12.47
C TYR A 124 1.55 8.62 13.00
N VAL A 125 0.70 7.64 12.71
CA VAL A 125 -0.73 7.71 13.05
C VAL A 125 -1.26 6.37 13.50
N ASP A 126 -1.95 6.35 14.64
CA ASP A 126 -2.76 5.20 15.03
C ASP A 126 -4.04 5.16 14.18
N LEU A 127 -4.10 4.23 13.24
CA LEU A 127 -5.23 4.06 12.34
C LEU A 127 -6.51 3.59 13.06
N MET A 128 -6.41 3.08 14.30
CA MET A 128 -7.57 2.73 15.13
C MET A 128 -8.28 3.96 15.69
N GLU A 129 -7.61 5.11 15.74
CA GLU A 129 -8.20 6.35 16.21
C GLU A 129 -9.26 6.88 15.23
N LYS A 130 -10.29 7.50 15.79
CA LYS A 130 -11.31 8.17 14.98
C LYS A 130 -10.69 9.39 14.30
N ASN A 131 -11.01 9.59 13.02
CA ASN A 131 -10.48 10.71 12.23
C ASN A 131 -8.95 10.69 12.11
N SER A 132 -8.34 9.50 12.17
CA SER A 132 -6.91 9.29 11.96
C SER A 132 -6.40 9.91 10.65
N LEU A 133 -7.23 9.96 9.61
CA LEU A 133 -6.88 10.51 8.29
C LEU A 133 -7.33 11.97 8.07
N ARG A 134 -7.73 12.70 9.13
CA ARG A 134 -8.30 14.07 8.99
C ARG A 134 -7.35 15.11 8.42
N PHE A 135 -6.05 14.87 8.51
CA PHE A 135 -5.02 15.77 8.01
C PHE A 135 -4.90 15.71 6.47
N LEU A 136 -5.40 14.62 5.86
CA LEU A 136 -5.46 14.48 4.42
C LEU A 136 -6.66 15.25 3.86
N PRO A 137 -6.46 16.08 2.81
CA PRO A 137 -7.54 16.82 2.18
C PRO A 137 -8.58 15.90 1.51
N ASP A 138 -9.77 16.44 1.29
CA ASP A 138 -10.83 15.75 0.54
C ASP A 138 -10.39 15.53 -0.92
N PHE A 139 -10.72 14.35 -1.46
CA PHE A 139 -10.45 13.96 -2.85
C PHE A 139 -9.00 14.16 -3.31
N SER A 140 -8.02 14.03 -2.42
CA SER A 140 -6.60 14.20 -2.74
C SER A 140 -5.89 12.92 -3.18
N ILE A 141 -6.44 11.75 -2.88
CA ILE A 141 -5.77 10.45 -3.08
C ILE A 141 -6.28 9.78 -4.37
N ASP A 142 -5.37 9.36 -5.25
CA ASP A 142 -5.70 8.61 -6.47
C ASP A 142 -5.99 7.14 -6.15
N VAL A 143 -5.13 6.53 -5.33
CA VAL A 143 -5.26 5.13 -4.89
C VAL A 143 -4.90 5.03 -3.42
N ALA A 144 -5.76 4.42 -2.62
CA ALA A 144 -5.42 3.97 -1.27
C ALA A 144 -5.24 2.45 -1.29
N ILE A 145 -4.26 1.94 -0.54
CA ILE A 145 -3.97 0.52 -0.43
C ILE A 145 -3.79 0.11 1.04
N ALA A 146 -4.30 -1.07 1.38
CA ALA A 146 -4.20 -1.67 2.71
C ALA A 146 -4.06 -3.20 2.57
N ILE A 147 -2.87 -3.66 2.19
CA ILE A 147 -2.59 -5.10 2.08
C ILE A 147 -2.10 -5.63 3.42
N ASP A 148 -2.65 -6.75 3.85
CA ASP A 148 -2.36 -7.46 5.10
C ASP A 148 -2.66 -6.67 6.39
N LEU A 149 -3.13 -5.42 6.27
CA LEU A 149 -3.49 -4.59 7.42
C LEU A 149 -4.68 -5.17 8.20
N PHE A 150 -5.80 -5.45 7.53
CA PHE A 150 -7.02 -5.93 8.19
C PHE A 150 -6.93 -7.38 8.67
N THR A 151 -5.98 -8.15 8.13
CA THR A 151 -5.71 -9.53 8.49
C THR A 151 -4.45 -9.67 9.36
N SER A 152 -3.83 -8.56 9.73
CA SER A 152 -2.57 -8.55 10.49
C SER A 152 -2.72 -9.25 11.84
N PRO A 153 -1.88 -10.27 12.14
CA PRO A 153 -1.86 -10.90 13.46
C PRO A 153 -1.52 -9.92 14.57
N SER A 154 -0.58 -9.00 14.31
CA SER A 154 -0.16 -7.97 15.25
C SER A 154 -1.31 -7.02 15.60
N LEU A 155 -2.21 -6.76 14.66
CA LEU A 155 -3.42 -5.97 14.90
C LEU A 155 -4.39 -6.69 15.85
N GLU A 156 -4.65 -7.98 15.63
CA GLU A 156 -5.50 -8.78 16.52
C GLU A 156 -4.86 -9.00 17.90
N GLU A 157 -3.54 -9.20 17.98
CA GLU A 157 -2.81 -9.32 19.24
C GLU A 157 -2.95 -8.05 20.09
N ARG A 158 -2.84 -6.87 19.45
CA ARG A 158 -2.86 -5.59 20.15
C ARG A 158 -4.26 -5.11 20.52
N PHE A 159 -5.26 -5.31 19.65
CA PHE A 159 -6.59 -4.72 19.80
C PHE A 159 -7.71 -5.76 19.96
N GLY A 160 -7.34 -7.04 20.02
CA GLY A 160 -8.22 -8.17 20.26
C GLY A 160 -8.90 -8.71 19.00
N ILE A 161 -9.69 -9.77 19.20
CA ILE A 161 -10.45 -10.44 18.15
C ILE A 161 -11.37 -9.43 17.45
N ASN A 162 -11.43 -9.52 16.11
CA ASN A 162 -12.16 -8.62 15.21
C ASN A 162 -11.56 -7.21 15.05
N ALA A 163 -10.32 -6.96 15.49
CA ALA A 163 -9.66 -5.67 15.29
C ALA A 163 -9.66 -5.23 13.82
N GLY A 164 -9.35 -6.13 12.89
CA GLY A 164 -9.39 -5.85 11.45
C GLY A 164 -10.73 -5.30 10.96
N LYS A 165 -11.84 -5.91 11.38
CA LYS A 165 -13.19 -5.45 11.03
C LYS A 165 -13.48 -4.07 11.61
N LYS A 166 -13.11 -3.83 12.88
CA LYS A 166 -13.28 -2.52 13.52
C LYS A 166 -12.45 -1.44 12.83
N LEU A 167 -11.24 -1.79 12.41
CA LEU A 167 -10.35 -0.91 11.67
C LEU A 167 -10.95 -0.55 10.31
N GLU A 168 -11.43 -1.55 9.56
CA GLU A 168 -12.11 -1.36 8.28
C GLU A 168 -13.34 -0.43 8.44
N GLU A 169 -14.21 -0.70 9.41
CA GLU A 169 -15.39 0.14 9.73
C GLU A 169 -14.99 1.59 10.11
N ASN A 170 -13.84 1.77 10.76
CA ASN A 170 -13.33 3.10 11.13
C ASN A 170 -12.71 3.85 9.93
N LEU A 171 -11.99 3.14 9.06
CA LEU A 171 -11.27 3.75 7.94
C LEU A 171 -12.16 4.03 6.75
N LEU A 172 -13.17 3.19 6.48
CA LEU A 172 -13.96 3.28 5.26
C LEU A 172 -14.61 4.66 5.03
N PRO A 173 -15.30 5.29 6.01
CA PRO A 173 -15.85 6.63 5.81
C PRO A 173 -14.78 7.71 5.61
N GLN A 174 -13.59 7.53 6.17
CA GLN A 174 -12.47 8.46 5.99
C GLN A 174 -11.85 8.32 4.59
N LEU A 175 -11.75 7.08 4.09
CA LEU A 175 -11.29 6.76 2.74
C LEU A 175 -12.26 7.30 1.68
N GLU A 176 -13.57 7.15 1.87
CA GLU A 176 -14.59 7.71 0.99
C GLU A 176 -14.47 9.24 0.82
N ARG A 177 -14.02 9.94 1.87
CA ARG A 177 -13.78 11.39 1.85
C ARG A 177 -12.51 11.78 1.10
N ILE A 178 -11.40 11.08 1.34
CA ILE A 178 -10.07 11.50 0.84
C ILE A 178 -9.72 10.93 -0.53
N VAL A 179 -10.28 9.78 -0.90
CA VAL A 179 -10.04 9.16 -2.21
C VAL A 179 -10.91 9.84 -3.25
N LYS A 180 -10.33 10.15 -4.41
CA LYS A 180 -11.04 10.78 -5.53
C LYS A 180 -12.31 9.99 -5.90
N PRO A 181 -13.36 10.64 -6.45
CA PRO A 181 -14.57 9.94 -6.89
C PRO A 181 -14.29 8.74 -7.81
N GLU A 182 -13.34 8.90 -8.74
CA GLU A 182 -12.84 7.90 -9.68
C GLU A 182 -11.64 7.08 -9.16
N GLY A 183 -11.13 7.41 -7.97
CA GLY A 183 -10.02 6.73 -7.33
C GLY A 183 -10.41 5.38 -6.73
N TYR A 184 -9.38 4.62 -6.33
CA TYR A 184 -9.53 3.25 -5.85
C TYR A 184 -9.10 3.10 -4.40
N PHE A 185 -9.81 2.25 -3.67
CA PHE A 185 -9.32 1.65 -2.45
C PHE A 185 -9.11 0.15 -2.67
N ILE A 186 -7.87 -0.30 -2.45
CA ILE A 186 -7.42 -1.66 -2.73
C ILE A 186 -7.03 -2.31 -1.41
N HIS A 187 -7.62 -3.45 -1.09
CA HIS A 187 -7.25 -4.22 0.10
C HIS A 187 -7.38 -5.71 -0.17
N ASN A 188 -6.75 -6.54 0.65
CA ASN A 188 -7.14 -7.94 0.72
C ASN A 188 -8.17 -8.11 1.85
N GLY A 189 -9.26 -8.82 1.55
CA GLY A 189 -10.27 -9.20 2.54
C GLY A 189 -9.79 -10.40 3.36
N LYS A 190 -10.50 -10.70 4.45
CA LYS A 190 -10.42 -12.02 5.09
C LYS A 190 -10.96 -13.12 4.18
#